data_AF-A0A0P0M266-F1
#
_entry.id   AF-A0A0P0M266-F1
#
_cell.length_a   1.000
_cell.length_b   1.000
_cell.length_c   1.000
_cell.angle_alpha   90.00
_cell.angle_beta   90.00
_cell.angle_gamma   90.00
#
_symmetry.space_group_name_H-M   'P 1'
#
loop_
_entity.id
_entity.type
_entity.pdbx_description
1 polymer ?
#
loop_
_entity_poly.entity_id
_entity_poly.type
_entity_poly.pdbx_seq_one_letter_code
_entity_poly.pdbx_strand_id
1 'polypeptide(L)'
;MISLKPRTQSVVEDEVYKVDERVTALSYEVHMKYTSPLWYVAAKSILGSNLTQVSMLGGYGVKSTDARTGEQEYSPNRNSSSWLNIAYGKKWKPAVFLGYMKNLGTSDEISKMYGTGTNVDQLVSTSAELTYNVPHWKLGVEYNLTSAWYGSMKSSNGKIIDTHSVSNNRLVATVLFMF
;
A
#
# COMPACT_ATOMS: atom_id res chain seq x y z
N MET A 1 14.11 8.43 -0.25
CA MET A 1 14.93 7.22 -0.03
C MET A 1 14.87 6.90 1.45
N ILE A 2 14.70 5.62 1.80
CA ILE A 2 14.84 5.13 3.18
C ILE A 2 15.85 3.99 3.20
N SER A 3 16.64 3.89 4.27
CA SER A 3 17.58 2.79 4.46
C SER A 3 17.38 2.20 5.86
N LEU A 4 16.87 0.97 5.90
CA LEU A 4 16.52 0.27 7.13
C LEU A 4 17.56 -0.79 7.45
N LYS A 5 17.77 -1.04 8.73
CA LYS A 5 18.63 -2.11 9.22
C LYS A 5 17.75 -3.15 9.92
N PRO A 6 17.30 -4.23 9.23
CA PRO A 6 16.34 -5.19 9.78
C PRO A 6 16.83 -5.89 11.04
N ARG A 7 18.14 -6.06 11.16
CA ARG A 7 18.80 -6.76 12.26
C ARG A 7 20.14 -6.13 12.58
N THR A 8 20.53 -6.15 13.84
CA THR A 8 21.84 -5.72 14.31
C THR A 8 22.78 -6.88 14.63
N GLN A 9 22.22 -8.10 14.76
CA GLN A 9 22.96 -9.31 15.07
C GLN A 9 22.30 -10.56 14.47
N SER A 10 23.07 -11.63 14.42
CA SER A 10 22.69 -13.00 14.06
C SER A 10 23.22 -13.97 15.11
N VAL A 11 22.52 -15.09 15.30
CA VAL A 11 22.95 -16.16 16.21
C VAL A 11 23.00 -17.47 15.43
N VAL A 12 24.14 -18.16 15.47
CA VAL A 12 24.35 -19.48 14.85
C VAL A 12 25.11 -20.33 15.86
N GLU A 13 24.57 -21.50 16.22
CA GLU A 13 25.21 -22.43 17.17
C GLU A 13 25.69 -21.74 18.47
N ASP A 14 24.84 -20.89 19.04
CA ASP A 14 25.07 -20.09 20.26
C ASP A 14 26.11 -18.95 20.16
N GLU A 15 26.75 -18.77 19.00
CA GLU A 15 27.65 -17.64 18.72
C GLU A 15 26.89 -16.42 18.16
N VAL A 16 27.23 -15.22 18.65
CA VAL A 16 26.59 -13.96 18.23
C VAL A 16 27.47 -13.21 17.24
N TYR A 17 26.99 -13.01 16.02
CA TYR A 17 27.67 -12.21 15.01
C TYR A 17 27.00 -10.84 14.85
N LYS A 18 27.81 -9.79 14.74
CA LYS A 18 27.33 -8.44 14.40
C LYS A 18 26.99 -8.39 12.92
N VAL A 19 25.81 -7.87 12.59
CA VAL A 19 25.33 -7.70 11.21
C VAL A 19 25.21 -6.21 10.89
N ASP A 20 25.58 -5.80 9.68
CA ASP A 20 25.45 -4.41 9.22
C ASP A 20 24.60 -4.21 7.96
N GLU A 21 24.03 -5.29 7.41
CA GLU A 21 23.24 -5.23 6.18
C GLU A 21 22.03 -4.29 6.25
N ARG A 22 21.75 -3.61 5.13
CA ARG A 22 20.67 -2.62 5.02
C ARG A 22 19.79 -2.83 3.80
N VAL A 23 18.49 -2.62 4.01
CA VAL A 23 17.50 -2.52 2.94
C VAL A 23 17.37 -1.07 2.51
N THR A 24 17.75 -0.76 1.27
CA THR A 24 17.52 0.58 0.70
C THR A 24 16.28 0.57 -0.18
N ALA A 25 15.38 1.51 0.07
CA ALA A 25 14.11 1.65 -0.62
C ALA A 25 13.92 3.05 -1.22
N LEU A 26 13.27 3.08 -2.38
CA LEU A 26 13.02 4.28 -3.18
C LEU A 26 11.54 4.36 -3.51
N SER A 27 11.01 5.58 -3.58
CA SER A 27 9.63 5.85 -3.94
C SER A 27 9.57 7.08 -4.82
N TYR A 28 8.83 6.99 -5.91
CA TYR A 28 8.53 8.06 -6.84
C TYR A 28 7.03 8.34 -6.77
N GLU A 29 6.67 9.60 -6.56
CA GLU A 29 5.27 10.03 -6.48
C GLU A 29 5.02 11.11 -7.54
N VAL A 30 3.87 11.01 -8.21
CA VAL A 30 3.27 12.10 -8.99
C VAL A 30 1.85 12.30 -8.50
N HIS A 31 1.46 13.54 -8.25
CA HIS A 31 0.08 13.89 -7.91
C HIS A 31 -0.39 15.13 -8.67
N MET A 32 -1.68 15.19 -8.94
CA MET A 32 -2.33 16.27 -9.66
C MET A 32 -3.64 16.61 -8.97
N LYS A 33 -4.00 17.89 -8.97
CA LYS A 33 -5.27 18.39 -8.44
C LYS A 33 -5.79 19.50 -9.32
N TYR A 34 -7.05 19.37 -9.74
CA TYR A 34 -7.81 20.40 -10.42
C TYR A 34 -9.03 20.78 -9.57
N THR A 35 -9.30 22.07 -9.45
CA THR A 35 -10.43 22.59 -8.68
C THR A 35 -11.05 23.77 -9.40
N SER A 36 -12.38 23.77 -9.49
CA SER A 36 -13.19 24.88 -10.00
C SER A 36 -14.40 25.07 -9.07
N PRO A 37 -15.29 26.06 -9.32
CA PRO A 37 -16.44 26.29 -8.44
C PRO A 37 -17.33 25.06 -8.21
N LEU A 38 -17.39 24.12 -9.15
CA LEU A 38 -18.18 22.89 -9.02
C LEU A 38 -17.33 21.62 -9.07
N TRP A 39 -16.17 21.64 -9.72
CA TRP A 39 -15.37 20.43 -9.92
C TRP A 39 -14.24 20.31 -8.92
N TYR A 40 -14.04 19.10 -8.43
CA TYR A 40 -12.83 18.69 -7.73
C TYR A 40 -12.36 17.39 -8.35
N VAL A 41 -11.14 17.38 -8.88
CA VAL A 41 -10.51 16.18 -9.45
C VAL A 41 -9.11 16.09 -8.86
N ALA A 42 -8.78 14.97 -8.24
CA ALA A 42 -7.45 14.71 -7.71
C ALA A 42 -7.00 13.32 -8.12
N ALA A 43 -5.72 13.17 -8.45
CA ALA A 43 -5.13 11.89 -8.76
C ALA A 43 -3.72 11.81 -8.18
N LYS A 44 -3.28 10.60 -7.85
CA LYS A 44 -1.91 10.32 -7.41
C LYS A 44 -1.49 8.96 -7.92
N SER A 45 -0.22 8.82 -8.25
CA SER A 45 0.44 7.55 -8.48
C SER A 45 1.77 7.48 -7.74
N ILE A 46 2.05 6.33 -7.15
CA ILE A 46 3.29 6.02 -6.43
C ILE A 46 3.84 4.72 -7.00
N LEU A 47 5.09 4.75 -7.45
CA LEU A 47 5.90 3.56 -7.68
C LEU A 47 6.99 3.55 -6.63
N GLY A 48 7.00 2.55 -5.75
CA GLY A 48 8.00 2.50 -4.70
C GLY A 48 8.32 1.11 -4.22
N SER A 49 9.42 1.01 -3.52
CA SER A 49 9.87 -0.20 -2.86
C SER A 49 9.80 -0.04 -1.34
N ASN A 50 9.42 -1.11 -0.65
CA ASN A 50 9.19 -1.15 0.80
C ASN A 50 8.46 0.10 1.32
N LEU A 51 7.16 0.20 1.08
CA LEU A 51 6.33 1.35 1.44
C LEU A 51 5.65 1.21 2.82
N THR A 52 6.14 0.30 3.66
CA THR A 52 5.52 -0.03 4.96
C THR A 52 5.53 1.14 5.95
N GLN A 53 6.55 2.00 5.88
CA GLN A 53 6.68 3.24 6.67
C GLN A 53 5.58 4.27 6.37
N VAL A 54 4.92 4.20 5.20
CA VAL A 54 3.78 5.04 4.84
C VAL A 54 2.45 4.27 4.89
N SER A 55 2.40 3.18 5.66
CA SER A 55 1.21 2.33 5.84
C SER A 55 0.65 1.73 4.55
N MET A 56 1.48 1.57 3.52
CA MET A 56 1.11 0.88 2.29
C MET A 56 1.56 -0.58 2.33
N LEU A 57 0.94 -1.41 1.48
CA LEU A 57 1.42 -2.77 1.28
C LEU A 57 2.83 -2.76 0.68
N GLY A 58 3.61 -3.77 1.05
CA GLY A 58 5.00 -3.89 0.65
C GLY A 58 5.84 -4.48 1.78
N GLY A 59 7.14 -4.30 1.68
CA GLY A 59 8.09 -4.90 2.59
C GLY A 59 9.41 -5.19 1.92
N TYR A 60 10.14 -6.16 2.46
CA TYR A 60 11.37 -6.68 1.90
C TYR A 60 11.45 -8.19 2.13
N GLY A 61 12.13 -8.89 1.23
CA GLY A 61 12.36 -10.33 1.32
C GLY A 61 13.82 -10.66 1.64
N VAL A 62 14.05 -11.83 2.25
CA VAL A 62 15.38 -12.40 2.48
C VAL A 62 15.88 -13.00 1.18
N LYS A 63 16.94 -12.42 0.63
CA LYS A 63 17.56 -12.84 -0.63
C LYS A 63 18.48 -14.06 -0.42
N SER A 64 19.37 -13.97 0.56
CA SER A 64 20.32 -15.03 0.89
C SER A 64 20.58 -15.05 2.39
N THR A 65 21.19 -16.13 2.87
CA THR A 65 21.67 -16.23 4.26
C THR A 65 23.04 -16.87 4.26
N ASP A 66 24.03 -16.21 4.86
CA ASP A 66 25.37 -16.75 5.07
C ASP A 66 25.28 -17.92 6.07
N ALA A 67 25.76 -19.10 5.68
CA ALA A 67 25.64 -20.30 6.51
C ALA A 67 26.53 -20.27 7.78
N ARG A 68 27.61 -19.49 7.76
CA ARG A 68 28.57 -19.39 8.86
C ARG A 68 28.15 -18.32 9.87
N THR A 69 27.76 -17.14 9.39
CA THR A 69 27.42 -16.01 10.28
C THR A 69 25.92 -15.88 10.51
N GLY A 70 25.10 -16.51 9.67
CA GLY A 70 23.65 -16.32 9.67
C GLY A 70 23.22 -14.94 9.16
N GLU A 71 24.13 -14.12 8.62
CA GLU A 71 23.84 -12.81 8.04
C GLU A 71 22.87 -12.96 6.85
N GLN A 72 21.92 -12.03 6.72
CA GLN A 72 20.88 -12.08 5.69
C GLN A 72 21.00 -10.87 4.79
N GLU A 73 21.07 -11.10 3.48
CA GLU A 73 20.84 -10.05 2.47
C GLU A 73 19.35 -9.91 2.18
N TYR A 74 18.95 -8.73 1.72
CA TYR A 74 17.54 -8.41 1.54
C TYR A 74 17.26 -7.75 0.19
N SER A 75 16.08 -8.04 -0.36
CA SER A 75 15.56 -7.41 -1.58
C SER A 75 14.26 -6.66 -1.29
N PRO A 76 14.14 -5.35 -1.56
CA PRO A 76 12.93 -4.61 -1.27
C PRO A 76 11.81 -4.95 -2.26
N ASN A 77 10.60 -5.20 -1.75
CA ASN A 77 9.44 -5.47 -2.59
C ASN A 77 8.92 -4.19 -3.23
N ARG A 78 8.58 -4.24 -4.52
CA ARG A 78 8.07 -3.09 -5.28
C ARG A 78 6.57 -3.14 -5.43
N ASN A 79 5.93 -2.00 -5.28
CA ASN A 79 4.49 -1.83 -5.44
C ASN A 79 4.23 -0.58 -6.29
N SER A 80 3.20 -0.67 -7.14
CA SER A 80 2.63 0.47 -7.86
C SER A 80 1.22 0.72 -7.34
N SER A 81 0.91 1.94 -6.96
CA SER A 81 -0.40 2.33 -6.45
C SER A 81 -0.85 3.62 -7.12
N SER A 82 -2.10 3.66 -7.56
CA SER A 82 -2.70 4.83 -8.18
C SER A 82 -4.10 5.04 -7.66
N TRP A 83 -4.52 6.30 -7.51
CA TRP A 83 -5.89 6.63 -7.20
C TRP A 83 -6.36 7.88 -7.94
N LEU A 84 -7.68 7.96 -8.12
CA LEU A 84 -8.42 9.05 -8.72
C LEU A 84 -9.64 9.35 -7.82
N ASN A 85 -9.85 10.63 -7.53
CA ASN A 85 -11.00 11.14 -6.80
C ASN A 85 -11.67 12.24 -7.62
N ILE A 86 -12.96 12.10 -7.88
CA ILE A 86 -13.78 13.06 -8.62
C ILE A 86 -14.97 13.43 -7.75
N ALA A 87 -15.18 14.72 -7.53
CA ALA A 87 -16.38 15.25 -6.89
C ALA A 87 -16.96 16.42 -7.69
N TYR A 88 -18.28 16.56 -7.63
CA TYR A 88 -19.01 17.60 -8.35
C TYR A 88 -20.05 18.27 -7.45
N GLY A 89 -20.16 19.59 -7.49
CA GLY A 89 -21.20 20.35 -6.79
C GLY A 89 -20.78 20.95 -5.45
N LYS A 90 -21.72 21.67 -4.82
CA LYS A 90 -21.53 22.39 -3.54
C LYS A 90 -22.50 21.89 -2.47
N LYS A 91 -23.80 22.18 -2.64
CA LYS A 91 -24.86 21.79 -1.69
C LYS A 91 -25.10 20.29 -1.74
N TRP A 92 -25.38 19.76 -2.91
CA TRP A 92 -25.29 18.32 -3.19
C TRP A 92 -23.95 18.06 -3.84
N LYS A 93 -23.14 17.22 -3.21
CA LYS A 93 -21.78 16.91 -3.63
C LYS A 93 -21.61 15.40 -3.74
N PRO A 94 -22.00 14.78 -4.87
CA PRO A 94 -21.58 13.44 -5.19
C PRO A 94 -20.06 13.37 -5.40
N ALA A 95 -19.45 12.26 -5.00
CA ALA A 95 -18.06 11.95 -5.27
C ALA A 95 -17.84 10.46 -5.56
N VAL A 96 -16.80 10.15 -6.32
CA VAL A 96 -16.35 8.79 -6.60
C VAL A 96 -14.84 8.72 -6.38
N PHE A 97 -14.40 7.69 -5.68
CA PHE A 97 -12.99 7.33 -5.52
C PHE A 97 -12.70 6.01 -6.23
N LEU A 98 -11.58 5.94 -6.93
CA LEU A 98 -11.07 4.74 -7.59
C LEU A 98 -9.60 4.58 -7.25
N GLY A 99 -9.24 3.52 -6.55
CA GLY A 99 -7.88 3.17 -6.17
C GLY A 99 -7.51 1.79 -6.66
N TYR A 100 -6.28 1.64 -7.15
CA TYR A 100 -5.69 0.38 -7.56
C TYR A 100 -4.25 0.29 -7.07
N MET A 101 -3.85 -0.88 -6.61
CA MET A 101 -2.47 -1.19 -6.24
C MET A 101 -2.09 -2.57 -6.75
N LYS A 102 -0.86 -2.70 -7.26
CA LYS A 102 -0.26 -3.94 -7.74
C LYS A 102 1.09 -4.17 -7.09
N ASN A 103 1.29 -5.38 -6.58
CA ASN A 103 2.58 -5.91 -6.18
C ASN A 103 3.37 -6.30 -7.43
N LEU A 104 4.57 -5.74 -7.56
CA LEU A 104 5.48 -5.99 -8.68
C LEU A 104 6.56 -7.02 -8.34
N GLY A 105 6.64 -7.44 -7.07
CA GLY A 105 7.64 -8.37 -6.55
C GLY A 105 8.98 -7.71 -6.25
N THR A 106 9.97 -8.56 -6.01
CA THR A 106 11.37 -8.19 -5.76
C THR A 106 12.19 -8.19 -7.06
N SER A 107 13.40 -7.65 -7.02
CA SER A 107 14.37 -7.81 -8.11
C SER A 107 15.05 -9.18 -8.08
N ASP A 108 15.16 -9.74 -6.88
CA ASP A 108 15.91 -10.95 -6.60
C ASP A 108 14.98 -12.10 -6.20
N GLU A 109 15.47 -13.32 -6.32
CA GLU A 109 14.87 -14.46 -5.64
C GLU A 109 14.93 -14.27 -4.13
N ILE A 110 13.86 -14.66 -3.44
CA ILE A 110 13.71 -14.51 -2.01
C ILE A 110 13.09 -15.77 -1.37
N SER A 111 13.51 -16.07 -0.15
CA SER A 111 13.01 -17.22 0.61
C SER A 111 11.80 -16.86 1.50
N LYS A 112 11.72 -15.62 1.96
CA LYS A 112 10.68 -15.15 2.90
C LYS A 112 10.46 -13.65 2.76
N MET A 113 9.22 -13.18 2.91
CA MET A 113 8.85 -11.75 2.95
C MET A 113 8.52 -11.27 4.36
N TYR A 114 8.93 -10.04 4.66
CA TYR A 114 8.56 -9.28 5.85
C TYR A 114 7.90 -7.96 5.44
N GLY A 115 6.73 -7.67 5.99
CA GLY A 115 6.01 -6.43 5.69
C GLY A 115 4.50 -6.52 5.88
N THR A 116 3.77 -5.64 5.19
CA THR A 116 2.30 -5.55 5.28
C THR A 116 1.68 -6.08 3.99
N GLY A 117 0.69 -6.98 4.11
CA GLY A 117 0.02 -7.59 2.96
C GLY A 117 0.98 -8.36 2.05
N THR A 118 1.94 -9.09 2.64
CA THR A 118 2.99 -9.83 1.93
C THR A 118 2.46 -10.97 1.07
N ASN A 119 1.18 -11.32 1.19
CA ASN A 119 0.47 -12.32 0.40
C ASN A 119 -0.61 -11.71 -0.50
N VAL A 120 -0.60 -10.38 -0.71
CA VAL A 120 -1.52 -9.67 -1.60
C VAL A 120 -0.83 -9.35 -2.93
N ASP A 121 -1.43 -9.81 -4.03
CA ASP A 121 -1.00 -9.49 -5.38
C ASP A 121 -1.46 -8.10 -5.80
N GLN A 122 -2.75 -7.83 -5.61
CA GLN A 122 -3.36 -6.57 -6.03
C GLN A 122 -4.55 -6.21 -5.14
N LEU A 123 -4.85 -4.92 -5.12
CA LEU A 123 -5.94 -4.34 -4.34
C LEU A 123 -6.67 -3.30 -5.20
N VAL A 124 -7.99 -3.40 -5.23
CA VAL A 124 -8.89 -2.39 -5.80
C VAL A 124 -9.72 -1.82 -4.65
N SER A 125 -9.84 -0.50 -4.58
CA SER A 125 -10.73 0.17 -3.64
C SER A 125 -11.53 1.24 -4.34
N THR A 126 -12.84 1.12 -4.34
CA THR A 126 -13.74 2.10 -4.95
C THR A 126 -14.74 2.62 -3.92
N SER A 127 -15.14 3.88 -4.05
CA SER A 127 -16.24 4.41 -3.25
C SER A 127 -17.14 5.32 -4.07
N ALA A 128 -18.40 5.38 -3.67
CA ALA A 128 -19.37 6.36 -4.13
C ALA A 128 -19.97 7.06 -2.91
N GLU A 129 -19.90 8.38 -2.92
CA GLU A 129 -20.29 9.25 -1.81
C GLU A 129 -21.35 10.23 -2.29
N LEU A 130 -22.30 10.57 -1.42
CA LEU A 130 -23.14 11.75 -1.57
C LEU A 130 -23.11 12.55 -0.26
N THR A 131 -22.61 13.78 -0.35
CA THR A 131 -22.63 14.73 0.76
C THR A 131 -23.61 15.88 0.50
N TYR A 132 -24.46 16.16 1.49
CA TYR A 132 -25.35 17.32 1.56
C TYR A 132 -24.77 18.36 2.52
N ASN A 133 -24.40 19.52 1.99
CA ASN A 133 -23.79 20.64 2.71
C ASN A 133 -24.79 21.78 2.89
N VAL A 134 -25.04 22.18 4.13
CA VAL A 134 -25.81 23.38 4.51
C VAL A 134 -25.02 24.18 5.57
N PRO A 135 -25.40 25.42 5.90
CA PRO A 135 -24.71 26.17 6.96
C PRO A 135 -24.57 25.33 8.24
N HIS A 136 -23.36 25.25 8.76
CA HIS A 136 -22.96 24.47 9.94
C HIS A 136 -23.14 22.95 9.88
N TRP A 137 -23.79 22.38 8.86
CA TRP A 137 -24.04 20.92 8.81
C TRP A 137 -23.56 20.27 7.51
N LYS A 138 -22.99 19.07 7.66
CA LYS A 138 -22.71 18.16 6.56
C LYS A 138 -23.30 16.80 6.87
N LEU A 139 -24.08 16.27 5.94
CA LEU A 139 -24.62 14.91 6.00
C LEU A 139 -24.04 14.13 4.84
N GLY A 140 -23.42 12.99 5.11
CA GLY A 140 -22.76 12.17 4.09
C GLY A 140 -23.21 10.73 4.16
N VAL A 141 -23.36 10.09 3.00
CA VAL A 141 -23.47 8.64 2.88
C VAL A 141 -22.42 8.17 1.89
N GLU A 142 -21.70 7.12 2.22
CA GLU A 142 -20.64 6.56 1.40
C GLU A 142 -20.74 5.03 1.35
N TYR A 143 -20.73 4.48 0.13
CA TYR A 143 -20.55 3.06 -0.10
C TYR A 143 -19.10 2.81 -0.55
N ASN A 144 -18.42 1.88 0.12
CA ASN A 144 -17.08 1.43 -0.22
C ASN A 144 -17.09 -0.04 -0.61
N LEU A 145 -16.42 -0.34 -1.72
CA LEU A 145 -16.09 -1.69 -2.16
C LEU A 145 -14.58 -1.81 -2.27
N THR A 146 -13.98 -2.70 -1.49
CA THR A 146 -12.55 -3.03 -1.58
C THR A 146 -12.40 -4.51 -1.88
N SER A 147 -11.60 -4.86 -2.88
CA SER A 147 -11.27 -6.25 -3.20
C SER A 147 -9.76 -6.43 -3.21
N ALA A 148 -9.28 -7.47 -2.54
CA ALA A 148 -7.85 -7.83 -2.49
C ALA A 148 -7.65 -9.27 -2.95
N TRP A 149 -6.62 -9.49 -3.76
CA TRP A 149 -6.27 -10.80 -4.30
C TRP A 149 -5.16 -11.40 -3.48
N TYR A 150 -5.53 -12.34 -2.61
CA TYR A 150 -4.61 -13.07 -1.74
C TYR A 150 -4.11 -14.32 -2.45
N GLY A 151 -2.84 -14.68 -2.25
CA GLY A 151 -2.25 -15.86 -2.87
C GLY A 151 -0.94 -16.28 -2.22
N SER A 152 -0.14 -17.02 -2.97
CA SER A 152 1.14 -17.58 -2.52
C SER A 152 2.32 -16.82 -3.12
N MET A 153 3.36 -16.59 -2.33
CA MET A 153 4.59 -15.93 -2.79
C MET A 153 5.41 -16.89 -3.65
N LYS A 154 5.77 -16.47 -4.87
CA LYS A 154 6.72 -17.15 -5.74
C LYS A 154 8.15 -16.73 -5.38
N SER A 155 8.94 -17.65 -4.85
CA SER A 155 10.31 -17.37 -4.38
C SER A 155 11.17 -16.68 -5.42
N SER A 156 11.10 -17.12 -6.69
CA SER A 156 11.97 -16.61 -7.77
C SER A 156 11.92 -15.10 -8.02
N ASN A 157 10.86 -14.40 -7.57
CA ASN A 157 10.71 -12.95 -7.80
C ASN A 157 9.78 -12.24 -6.80
N GLY A 158 9.39 -12.87 -5.70
CA GLY A 158 8.53 -12.29 -4.67
C GLY A 158 7.11 -11.89 -5.12
N LYS A 159 6.69 -12.23 -6.34
CA LYS A 159 5.32 -11.99 -6.81
C LYS A 159 4.34 -12.94 -6.15
N ILE A 160 3.09 -12.53 -6.06
CA ILE A 160 2.01 -13.36 -5.53
C ILE A 160 1.27 -14.02 -6.70
N ILE A 161 1.13 -15.34 -6.63
CA ILE A 161 0.50 -16.19 -7.65
C ILE A 161 -0.64 -17.00 -7.03
N ASP A 162 -1.38 -17.74 -7.86
CA ASP A 162 -2.49 -18.60 -7.46
C ASP A 162 -3.51 -17.86 -6.58
N THR A 163 -3.93 -16.69 -7.08
CA THR A 163 -4.68 -15.73 -6.27
C THR A 163 -6.18 -16.05 -6.23
N HIS A 164 -6.81 -15.70 -5.10
CA HIS A 164 -8.25 -15.63 -4.95
C HIS A 164 -8.64 -14.25 -4.41
N SER A 165 -9.78 -13.72 -4.86
CA SER A 165 -10.25 -12.41 -4.42
C SER A 165 -11.08 -12.52 -3.14
N VAL A 166 -10.82 -11.65 -2.18
CA VAL A 166 -11.69 -11.39 -1.03
C VAL A 166 -12.18 -9.94 -1.11
N SER A 167 -13.49 -9.77 -1.08
CA SER A 167 -14.15 -8.46 -1.19
C SER A 167 -14.80 -8.06 0.12
N ASN A 168 -14.66 -6.78 0.47
CA ASN A 168 -15.28 -6.15 1.62
C ASN A 168 -16.19 -5.01 1.14
N ASN A 169 -17.40 -4.96 1.67
CA ASN A 169 -18.40 -3.94 1.36
C ASN A 169 -18.74 -3.18 2.63
N ARG A 170 -18.69 -1.86 2.61
CA ARG A 170 -19.00 -1.01 3.77
C ARG A 170 -19.93 0.12 3.36
N LEU A 171 -20.99 0.31 4.13
CA LEU A 171 -21.84 1.50 4.07
C LEU A 171 -21.54 2.36 5.30
N VAL A 172 -21.32 3.66 5.08
CA VAL A 172 -21.03 4.63 6.14
C VAL A 172 -22.00 5.80 5.99
N ALA A 173 -22.56 6.25 7.09
CA ALA A 173 -23.33 7.48 7.16
C ALA A 173 -22.73 8.39 8.23
N THR A 174 -22.63 9.68 7.93
CA THR A 174 -21.97 10.66 8.79
C THR A 174 -22.81 11.93 8.89
N VAL A 175 -22.89 12.50 10.09
CA VAL A 175 -23.43 13.83 10.35
C VAL A 175 -22.35 14.63 11.07
N LEU A 176 -21.94 15.76 10.49
CA LEU A 176 -20.97 16.68 11.09
C LEU A 176 -21.59 18.05 11.32
N PHE A 177 -21.37 18.58 12.52
CA PHE A 177 -21.57 20.00 12.83
C PHE A 177 -20.23 20.74 12.73
N MET A 178 -20.22 21.91 12.10
CA MET A 178 -19.05 22.77 11.94
C MET A 178 -19.33 24.14 12.55
N PHE A 179 -18.53 24.50 13.56
CA PHE A 179 -18.56 25.79 14.25
C PHE A 179 -18.01 26.92 13.38
#